data_AF-A0A9E3LI20-F1
#
_entry.id   AF-A0A9E3LI20-F1
#
_cell.length_a   1.000
_cell.length_b   1.000
_cell.length_c   1.000
_cell.angle_alpha   90.00
_cell.angle_beta   90.00
_cell.angle_gamma   90.00
#
_symmetry.space_group_name_H-M   'P 1'
#
loop_
_entity.id
_entity.type
_entity.pdbx_description
1 polymer ?
#
loop_
_entity_poly.entity_id
_entity_poly.type
_entity_poly.pdbx_seq_one_letter_code
_entity_poly.pdbx_strand_id
1 'polypeptide(L)' 'MAGEFDDIRTRLEGIAEELADLAIIRLRESIDAGGTELPVDEKRLTRARRAVEKAAHLLADADAGAGAG' A
#
# COMPACT_ATOMS: atom_id res chain seq x y z
N MET A 1 -6.39 -8.22 -22.84
CA MET A 1 -6.84 -7.31 -21.77
C MET A 1 -6.52 -7.87 -20.39
N ALA A 2 -6.67 -9.19 -20.16
CA ALA A 2 -6.28 -9.91 -18.94
C ALA A 2 -4.76 -9.94 -18.65
N GLY A 3 -4.15 -8.77 -18.49
CA GLY A 3 -2.71 -8.60 -18.25
C GLY A 3 -2.26 -7.15 -18.19
N GLU A 4 -3.07 -6.22 -18.74
CA GLU A 4 -2.79 -4.78 -18.62
C GLU A 4 -2.98 -4.30 -17.17
N PHE A 5 -3.98 -4.84 -16.47
CA PHE A 5 -4.21 -4.53 -15.06
C PHE A 5 -3.29 -5.30 -14.12
N ASP A 6 -2.78 -6.47 -14.51
CA ASP A 6 -1.80 -7.25 -13.73
C ASP A 6 -0.51 -6.45 -13.49
N ASP A 7 0.08 -5.85 -14.53
CA ASP A 7 1.31 -5.05 -14.39
C ASP A 7 1.10 -3.86 -13.45
N ILE A 8 -0.06 -3.19 -13.55
CA ILE A 8 -0.42 -2.08 -12.67
C ILE A 8 -0.65 -2.58 -11.24
N ARG A 9 -1.33 -3.71 -11.06
CA ARG A 9 -1.57 -4.33 -9.75
C ARG A 9 -0.26 -4.67 -9.05
N THR A 10 0.67 -5.34 -9.73
CA THR A 10 1.98 -5.70 -9.15
C THR A 10 2.77 -4.45 -8.75
N ARG A 11 2.70 -3.37 -9.53
CA ARG A 11 3.33 -2.10 -9.14
C ARG A 11 2.68 -1.47 -7.91
N LEU A 12 1.36 -1.53 -7.79
CA LEU A 12 0.64 -1.05 -6.61
C LEU A 12 0.99 -1.88 -5.37
N GLU A 13 1.08 -3.20 -5.50
CA GLU A 13 1.51 -4.10 -4.42
C GLU A 13 2.92 -3.75 -3.93
N GLY A 14 3.88 -3.55 -4.84
CA GLY A 14 5.23 -3.10 -4.48
C GLY A 14 5.24 -1.74 -3.77
N ILE A 15 4.44 -0.77 -4.23
CA ILE A 15 4.31 0.52 -3.54
C ILE A 15 3.69 0.35 -2.14
N ALA A 16 2.74 -0.57 -1.96
CA ALA A 16 2.15 -0.84 -0.65
C ALA A 16 3.19 -1.42 0.33
N GLU A 17 4.09 -2.27 -0.15
CA GLU A 17 5.22 -2.79 0.64
C GLU A 17 6.20 -1.67 1.01
N GLU A 18 6.61 -0.84 0.05
CA GLU A 18 7.50 0.31 0.32
C GLU A 18 6.92 1.27 1.37
N LEU A 19 5.60 1.52 1.32
CA LEU A 19 4.91 2.34 2.31
C LEU A 19 4.87 1.67 3.70
N ALA A 20 4.79 0.34 3.76
CA ALA A 20 4.84 -0.40 5.01
C ALA A 20 6.23 -0.33 5.64
N ASP A 21 7.28 -0.55 4.86
CA ASP A 21 8.67 -0.49 5.31
C ASP A 21 9.02 0.91 5.83
N LEU A 22 8.61 1.95 5.09
CA LEU A 22 8.82 3.33 5.51
C LEU A 22 8.08 3.65 6.82
N ALA A 23 6.86 3.12 7.01
CA ALA A 23 6.12 3.31 8.26
C ALA A 23 6.86 2.67 9.45
N ILE A 24 7.43 1.48 9.26
CA ILE A 24 8.23 0.79 10.29
C ILE A 24 9.49 1.59 10.63
N ILE A 25 10.19 2.13 9.63
CA ILE A 25 11.37 2.98 9.85
C ILE A 25 10.99 4.20 10.68
N ARG A 26 9.93 4.93 10.30
CA ARG A 26 9.49 6.14 11.04
C ARG A 26 9.05 5.83 12.46
N LEU A 27 8.41 4.69 12.69
CA LEU A 27 8.05 4.25 14.04
C LEU A 27 9.30 3.99 14.89
N ARG A 28 10.32 3.31 14.34
CA ARG A 28 11.59 3.06 15.03
C ARG A 28 12.32 4.35 15.37
N GLU A 29 12.45 5.27 14.40
CA GLU A 29 13.07 6.58 14.61
C GLU A 29 12.36 7.38 15.72
N SER A 30 11.03 7.31 15.79
CA SER A 30 10.25 7.94 16.85
C SER A 30 10.55 7.35 18.22
N ILE A 31 10.65 6.03 18.32
CA ILE A 31 10.99 5.33 19.57
C ILE A 31 12.41 5.70 20.01
N ASP A 32 13.37 5.69 19.09
CA ASP A 32 14.77 6.02 19.36
C ASP A 32 14.95 7.49 19.80
N ALA A 33 14.11 8.39 19.29
CA ALA A 33 14.06 9.79 19.72
C ALA A 33 13.33 10.01 21.06
N GLY A 34 12.79 8.97 21.70
CA GLY A 34 12.03 9.05 22.94
C GLY A 34 10.60 9.57 22.77
N GLY A 35 10.05 9.52 21.55
CA GLY A 35 8.68 9.93 21.25
C GLY A 35 7.64 8.98 21.87
N THR A 36 6.60 9.55 22.47
CA THR A 36 5.51 8.80 23.12
C THR A 36 4.21 8.79 22.31
N GLU A 37 4.15 9.55 21.22
CA GLU A 37 2.99 9.64 20.33
C GLU A 37 3.31 9.04 18.95
N LEU A 38 2.26 8.54 18.30
CA LEU A 38 2.35 8.04 16.93
C LEU A 38 2.68 9.19 15.96
N PRO A 39 3.79 9.15 15.21
CA PRO A 39 4.16 10.21 14.29
C PRO A 39 3.04 10.53 13.29
N VAL A 40 2.85 11.83 12.99
CA VAL A 40 1.92 12.27 11.94
C VAL A 40 2.23 11.58 10.60
N ASP A 41 3.53 11.39 10.32
CA ASP A 41 4.02 10.69 9.14
C ASP A 41 3.57 9.22 9.12
N GLU A 42 3.57 8.51 10.25
CA GLU A 42 3.12 7.11 10.32
C GLU A 42 1.63 6.97 9.98
N LYS A 43 0.79 7.84 10.56
CA LYS A 43 -0.65 7.86 10.24
C LYS A 43 -0.88 8.15 8.76
N ARG A 44 -0.10 9.05 8.18
CA ARG A 44 -0.17 9.39 6.75
C ARG A 44 0.25 8.20 5.88
N LEU A 45 1.34 7.51 6.23
CA LEU A 45 1.83 6.33 5.51
C LEU A 45 0.83 5.18 5.56
N THR A 46 0.24 4.91 6.73
CA THR A 46 -0.79 3.87 6.89
C THR A 46 -2.01 4.13 6.01
N ARG A 47 -2.47 5.39 5.93
CA ARG A 47 -3.60 5.77 5.07
C ARG A 47 -3.26 5.63 3.59
N ALA A 48 -2.07 6.07 3.19
CA ALA A 48 -1.61 5.93 1.81
C ALA A 48 -1.54 4.44 1.41
N ARG A 49 -0.94 3.60 2.25
CA ARG A 49 -0.84 2.15 2.03
C ARG A 49 -2.20 1.52 1.79
N ARG A 50 -3.18 1.79 2.66
CA ARG A 50 -4.55 1.28 2.53
C ARG A 50 -5.22 1.73 1.24
N ALA A 51 -4.98 2.96 0.78
CA ALA A 51 -5.52 3.45 -0.47
C ALA A 51 -4.92 2.72 -1.69
N VAL A 52 -3.62 2.43 -1.64
CA VAL A 52 -2.90 1.67 -2.67
C VAL A 52 -3.36 0.20 -2.70
N GLU A 53 -3.45 -0.46 -1.55
CA GLU A 53 -3.99 -1.83 -1.42
C GLU A 53 -5.41 -1.91 -2.00
N LYS A 54 -6.26 -0.93 -1.69
CA LYS A 54 -7.61 -0.86 -2.24
C LYS A 54 -7.61 -0.73 -3.77
N ALA A 55 -6.72 0.08 -4.34
CA ALA A 55 -6.60 0.21 -5.79
C ALA A 55 -6.16 -1.11 -6.44
N ALA A 56 -5.18 -1.82 -5.85
CA ALA A 56 -4.74 -3.12 -6.33
C ALA A 56 -5.88 -4.16 -6.33
N HIS A 57 -6.68 -4.20 -5.25
CA HIS A 57 -7.84 -5.09 -5.17
C HIS A 57 -8.91 -4.79 -6.23
N LEU A 58 -9.21 -3.52 -6.49
CA LEU A 58 -10.18 -3.14 -7.54
C LEU A 58 -9.77 -3.61 -8.94
N LEU A 59 -8.46 -3.61 -9.22
CA LEU A 59 -7.93 -4.09 -10.50
C LEU A 59 -7.98 -5.63 -10.60
N ALA A 60 -7.77 -6.34 -9.49
CA ALA A 60 -7.92 -7.80 -9.46
C ALA A 60 -9.38 -8.23 -9.73
N ASP A 61 -10.36 -7.53 -9.13
CA ASP A 61 -11.79 -7.81 -9.34
C ASP A 61 -12.22 -7.50 -10.79
N ALA A 62 -11.66 -6.45 -11.39
CA ALA A 62 -11.93 -6.08 -12.78
C ALA A 62 -11.44 -7.17 -13.77
N ASP A 63 -10.25 -7.74 -13.53
CA ASP A 63 -9.73 -8.84 -14.35
C ASP A 63 -10.53 -10.14 -14.16
N ALA A 64 -10.94 -10.46 -12.94
CA ALA A 64 -11.77 -11.64 -12.66
C ALA A 64 -13.15 -11.57 -13.32
N GLY A 65 -13.76 -10.37 -13.37
CA GLY A 65 -15.05 -10.15 -14.03
C GLY A 65 -14.98 -10.16 -15.56
N ALA A 66 -13.86 -9.76 -16.15
CA ALA A 66 -13.68 -9.72 -17.61
C ALA A 66 -13.42 -11.11 -18.24
N GLY A 67 -12.93 -12.08 -17.47
CA GLY A 67 -12.68 -13.46 -17.93
C GLY A 67 -13.88 -14.40 -17.90
N ALA A 68 -15.02 -13.98 -17.33
CA ALA A 68 -16.21 -14.82 -17.11
C ALA A 68 -17.36 -14.58 -18.11
N GLY A 69 -17.13 -13.83 -19.19
CA GLY A 69 -18.13 -13.46 -20.20
C GLY A 69 -17.97 -14.18 -21.54
#